data_AF-A0A975VCL9-F1
#
_entry.id   AF-A0A975VCL9-F1
#
_cell.length_a   1.000
_cell.length_b   1.000
_cell.length_c   1.000
_cell.angle_alpha   90.00
_cell.angle_beta   90.00
_cell.angle_gamma   90.00
#
_symmetry.space_group_name_H-M   'P 1'
#
loop_
_entity.id
_entity.type
_entity.pdbx_description
1 polymer ?
#
loop_
_entity_poly.entity_id
_entity_poly.type
_entity_poly.pdbx_seq_one_letter_code
_entity_poly.pdbx_strand_id
1 'polypeptide(L)'
;MSTTTATHTAVSQLYVAMFGRAPDTAGLDFWSGLLVAGQSMTRVADSMFGVTPARNYFPTGLSNEQIIASFYVNVLGRTADAEGLAFWTGKLNVAGATAGSVITEMIDVIAHYAGTNAAGIASAALFNNRAEAAQFFGEHGGSLANATEVLAGVSKEDASVAQARLLQKQQAIGAIDAGGYAEIIFGSLSGDVTLTNVGDDTALRLYTGSQAYGITVQSQDSATTQDDLRVYLPGSAMFNFTHLQLEGFERLQLNSSSSRTQFSENVDLGDSELELVSVLGSASDYLLSTHADRVDVSAYSGLGMGVSTSSGTTVVGSSGADTLAAGGSGRLEGRAGDDLLSGGKQITLVGGLGKDQFKVNGPSVEIEYVTIEDFTKGSDTLVIRSVVFNHSHPSPSNPVPDDYGTWLPDRLDLGTGATFEAYLNAAASLQPNPYATISWFRFGGDAYMVVNNSVAPTFVPASDEIIKFTGMIDLGQLSFNSQMAAFF
;
A
#
# COMPACT_ATOMS: atom_id res chain seq x y z
N MET A 1 -33.16 24.47 -9.00
CA MET A 1 -31.85 23.80 -8.99
C MET A 1 -31.45 23.23 -10.37
N SER A 2 -32.39 22.78 -11.21
CA SER A 2 -32.08 22.20 -12.54
C SER A 2 -31.54 23.20 -13.60
N THR A 3 -31.82 24.51 -13.47
CA THR A 3 -31.36 25.54 -14.41
C THR A 3 -29.88 25.90 -14.31
N THR A 4 -29.23 25.73 -13.15
CA THR A 4 -27.82 26.09 -12.94
C THR A 4 -26.88 25.06 -13.56
N THR A 5 -27.12 23.76 -13.33
CA THR A 5 -26.30 22.67 -13.87
C THR A 5 -26.27 22.67 -15.40
N ALA A 6 -27.43 22.77 -16.06
CA ALA A 6 -27.48 22.80 -17.53
C ALA A 6 -26.75 24.02 -18.12
N THR A 7 -26.80 25.16 -17.43
CA THR A 7 -26.06 26.37 -17.82
C THR A 7 -24.55 26.17 -17.68
N HIS A 8 -24.09 25.56 -16.58
CA HIS A 8 -22.67 25.25 -16.35
C HIS A 8 -22.12 24.24 -17.35
N THR A 9 -22.91 23.21 -17.69
CA THR A 9 -22.55 22.24 -18.74
C THR A 9 -22.33 22.94 -20.07
N ALA A 10 -23.25 23.82 -20.48
CA ALA A 10 -23.15 24.49 -21.76
C ALA A 10 -21.97 25.48 -21.83
N VAL A 11 -21.68 26.19 -20.73
CA VAL A 11 -20.48 27.03 -20.64
C VAL A 11 -19.21 26.18 -20.71
N SER A 12 -19.16 25.06 -20.01
CA SER A 12 -18.01 24.14 -20.02
C SER A 12 -17.76 23.54 -21.41
N GLN A 13 -18.81 23.20 -22.14
CA GLN A 13 -18.74 22.79 -23.54
C GLN A 13 -18.13 23.87 -24.44
N LEU A 14 -18.53 25.14 -24.26
CA LEU A 14 -17.91 26.27 -24.99
C LEU A 14 -16.43 26.43 -24.63
N TYR A 15 -16.05 26.27 -23.36
CA TYR A 15 -14.64 26.35 -22.93
C TYR A 15 -13.78 25.27 -23.59
N VAL A 16 -14.25 24.02 -23.57
CA VAL A 16 -13.57 22.90 -24.23
C VAL A 16 -13.44 23.15 -25.73
N ALA A 17 -14.51 23.59 -26.38
CA ALA A 17 -14.54 23.78 -27.83
C ALA A 17 -13.76 25.02 -28.32
N MET A 18 -13.79 26.11 -27.56
CA MET A 18 -13.27 27.40 -28.00
C MET A 18 -11.86 27.72 -27.47
N PHE A 19 -11.52 27.23 -26.29
CA PHE A 19 -10.26 27.56 -25.62
C PHE A 19 -9.36 26.34 -25.39
N GLY A 20 -9.88 25.12 -25.56
CA GLY A 20 -9.13 23.88 -25.33
C GLY A 20 -8.76 23.64 -23.86
N ARG A 21 -9.42 24.32 -22.92
CA ARG A 21 -9.17 24.25 -21.47
C ARG A 21 -10.47 24.26 -20.68
N ALA A 22 -10.42 23.89 -19.41
CA ALA A 22 -11.53 24.03 -18.48
C ALA A 22 -11.77 25.51 -18.06
N PRO A 23 -12.99 25.90 -17.67
CA PRO A 23 -13.24 27.19 -17.05
C PRO A 23 -12.62 27.24 -15.65
N ASP A 24 -11.88 28.32 -15.35
CA ASP A 24 -11.65 28.69 -13.96
C ASP A 24 -12.96 29.12 -13.29
N THR A 25 -13.00 29.09 -11.95
CA THR A 25 -14.23 29.33 -11.17
C THR A 25 -14.91 30.66 -11.55
N ALA A 26 -14.12 31.73 -11.58
CA ALA A 26 -14.62 33.07 -11.93
C ALA A 26 -15.12 33.15 -13.38
N GLY A 27 -14.44 32.46 -14.30
CA GLY A 27 -14.87 32.33 -15.69
C GLY A 27 -16.21 31.61 -15.82
N LEU A 28 -16.38 30.46 -15.16
CA LEU A 28 -17.63 29.69 -15.18
C LEU A 28 -18.80 30.56 -14.72
N ASP A 29 -18.64 31.25 -13.59
CA ASP A 29 -19.65 32.14 -13.00
C ASP A 29 -20.00 33.33 -13.91
N PHE A 30 -18.99 33.94 -14.54
CA PHE A 30 -19.21 35.09 -15.43
C PHE A 30 -20.06 34.71 -16.65
N TRP A 31 -19.67 33.66 -17.36
CA TRP A 31 -20.37 33.27 -18.60
C TRP A 31 -21.72 32.62 -18.31
N SER A 32 -21.83 31.84 -17.22
CA SER A 32 -23.12 31.28 -16.80
C SER A 32 -24.07 32.39 -16.37
N GLY A 33 -23.58 33.43 -15.69
CA GLY A 33 -24.33 34.61 -15.31
C GLY A 33 -24.96 35.35 -16.50
N LEU A 34 -24.27 35.41 -17.65
CA LEU A 34 -24.82 36.01 -18.87
C LEU A 34 -25.99 35.20 -19.45
N LEU A 35 -25.90 33.87 -19.43
CA LEU A 35 -26.99 32.98 -19.86
C LEU A 35 -28.18 33.07 -18.90
N VAL A 36 -27.93 33.10 -17.58
CA VAL A 36 -28.97 33.31 -16.56
C VAL A 36 -29.63 34.68 -16.72
N ALA A 37 -28.89 35.71 -17.13
CA ALA A 37 -29.42 37.04 -17.45
C ALA A 37 -30.17 37.12 -18.79
N GLY A 38 -30.34 36.00 -19.51
CA GLY A 38 -31.16 35.90 -20.72
C GLY A 38 -30.41 36.15 -22.02
N GLN A 39 -29.07 36.18 -22.02
CA GLN A 39 -28.32 36.16 -23.29
C GLN A 39 -28.43 34.80 -23.97
N SER A 40 -28.48 34.80 -25.30
CA SER A 40 -28.47 33.55 -26.07
C SER A 40 -27.08 32.89 -26.05
N MET A 41 -27.07 31.56 -26.16
CA MET A 41 -25.83 30.79 -26.29
C MET A 41 -24.94 31.29 -27.42
N THR A 42 -25.54 31.60 -28.57
CA THR A 42 -24.83 32.15 -29.74
C THR A 42 -24.13 33.47 -29.43
N ARG A 43 -24.79 34.39 -28.71
CA ARG A 43 -24.19 35.68 -28.37
C ARG A 43 -23.03 35.53 -27.37
N VAL A 44 -23.17 34.60 -26.43
CA VAL A 44 -22.08 34.24 -25.50
C VAL A 44 -20.92 33.60 -26.27
N ALA A 45 -21.20 32.65 -27.16
CA ALA A 45 -20.22 32.00 -28.02
C ALA A 45 -19.46 33.00 -28.92
N ASP A 46 -20.15 33.96 -29.53
CA ASP A 46 -19.51 35.03 -30.31
C ASP A 46 -18.59 35.91 -29.45
N SER A 47 -19.02 36.22 -28.22
CA SER A 47 -18.22 37.00 -27.27
C SER A 47 -16.97 36.22 -26.85
N MET A 48 -17.10 34.91 -26.59
CA MET A 48 -15.97 34.03 -26.26
C MET A 48 -15.02 33.86 -27.44
N PHE A 49 -15.52 33.72 -28.67
CA PHE A 49 -14.68 33.63 -29.87
C PHE A 49 -13.87 34.91 -30.11
N GLY A 50 -14.38 36.05 -29.65
CA GLY A 50 -13.72 37.36 -29.78
C GLY A 50 -12.53 37.60 -28.86
N VAL A 51 -12.38 36.86 -27.76
CA VAL A 51 -11.34 37.09 -26.73
C VAL A 51 -10.02 36.38 -27.05
N THR A 52 -8.92 36.86 -26.44
CA THR A 52 -7.55 36.35 -26.69
C THR A 52 -7.40 34.83 -26.54
N PRO A 53 -8.00 34.15 -25.53
CA PRO A 53 -7.91 32.69 -25.43
C PRO A 53 -8.43 31.94 -26.66
N ALA A 54 -9.54 32.38 -27.27
CA ALA A 54 -10.04 31.79 -28.51
C ALA A 54 -9.07 32.03 -29.67
N ARG A 55 -8.39 33.17 -29.72
CA ARG A 55 -7.41 33.48 -30.79
C ARG A 55 -6.15 32.61 -30.71
N ASN A 56 -5.82 32.07 -29.55
CA ASN A 56 -4.73 31.10 -29.41
C ASN A 56 -5.12 29.72 -29.96
N TYR A 57 -6.41 29.39 -29.91
CA TYR A 57 -6.97 28.13 -30.40
C TYR A 57 -7.42 28.19 -31.87
N PHE A 58 -7.89 29.37 -32.29
CA PHE A 58 -8.30 29.76 -33.64
C PHE A 58 -7.61 31.08 -34.02
N PRO A 59 -6.37 31.02 -34.57
CA PRO A 59 -5.63 32.22 -34.98
C PRO A 59 -6.41 33.18 -35.88
N THR A 60 -6.09 34.47 -35.83
CA THR A 60 -6.74 35.46 -36.69
C THR A 60 -6.36 35.25 -38.15
N GLY A 61 -7.33 35.36 -39.07
CA GLY A 61 -7.09 35.25 -40.51
C GLY A 61 -7.32 33.85 -41.08
N LEU A 62 -7.79 32.89 -40.29
CA LEU A 62 -8.25 31.60 -40.81
C LEU A 62 -9.46 31.78 -41.72
N SER A 63 -9.50 31.00 -42.80
CA SER A 63 -10.70 30.83 -43.61
C SER A 63 -11.78 30.09 -42.83
N ASN A 64 -13.04 30.20 -43.27
CA ASN A 64 -14.14 29.45 -42.67
C ASN A 64 -13.86 27.93 -42.67
N GLU A 65 -13.30 27.41 -43.76
CA GLU A 65 -12.91 26.00 -43.86
C GLU A 65 -11.83 25.62 -42.83
N GLN A 66 -10.85 26.50 -42.61
CA GLN A 66 -9.80 26.28 -41.61
C GLN A 66 -10.35 26.31 -40.18
N ILE A 67 -11.32 27.19 -39.88
CA ILE A 67 -12.00 27.20 -38.57
C ILE A 67 -12.70 25.86 -38.32
N ILE A 68 -13.43 25.35 -39.31
CA ILE A 68 -14.09 24.04 -39.22
C ILE A 68 -13.07 22.92 -39.06
N ALA A 69 -12.02 22.90 -39.88
CA ALA A 69 -10.97 21.88 -39.78
C ALA A 69 -10.30 21.85 -38.41
N SER A 70 -10.02 23.03 -37.82
CA SER A 70 -9.51 23.15 -36.46
C SER A 70 -10.48 22.56 -35.43
N PHE A 71 -11.78 22.84 -35.52
CA PHE A 71 -12.77 22.26 -34.60
C PHE A 71 -12.74 20.73 -34.61
N TYR A 72 -12.65 20.10 -35.79
CA TYR A 72 -12.59 18.64 -35.90
C TYR A 72 -11.39 18.05 -35.15
N VAL A 73 -10.19 18.60 -35.35
CA VAL A 73 -8.98 18.08 -34.70
C VAL A 73 -9.03 18.35 -33.20
N ASN A 74 -9.35 19.58 -32.83
CA ASN A 74 -9.23 20.09 -31.48
C ASN A 74 -10.32 19.58 -30.53
N VAL A 75 -11.54 19.43 -31.05
CA VAL A 75 -12.74 19.14 -30.25
C VAL A 75 -13.20 17.71 -30.46
N LEU A 76 -13.14 17.19 -31.70
CA LEU A 76 -13.61 15.85 -32.04
C LEU A 76 -12.50 14.79 -32.02
N GLY A 77 -11.24 15.20 -31.89
CA GLY A 77 -10.08 14.30 -31.86
C GLY A 77 -9.82 13.56 -33.18
N ARG A 78 -10.31 14.11 -34.31
CA ARG A 78 -10.20 13.47 -35.63
C ARG A 78 -10.13 14.49 -36.76
N THR A 79 -9.55 14.11 -37.89
CA THR A 79 -9.63 14.93 -39.11
C THR A 79 -11.05 14.90 -39.68
N ALA A 80 -11.51 16.04 -40.22
CA ALA A 80 -12.79 16.12 -40.92
C ALA A 80 -12.80 15.24 -42.17
N ASP A 81 -13.89 14.52 -42.38
CA ASP A 81 -14.18 13.93 -43.68
C ASP A 81 -14.63 15.01 -44.68
N ALA A 82 -14.50 14.73 -45.98
CA ALA A 82 -14.74 15.72 -47.02
C ALA A 82 -16.18 16.26 -47.01
N GLU A 83 -17.17 15.40 -46.71
CA GLU A 83 -18.59 15.77 -46.69
C GLU A 83 -18.89 16.65 -45.47
N GLY A 84 -18.42 16.25 -44.29
CA GLY A 84 -18.56 17.02 -43.05
C GLY A 84 -17.89 18.39 -43.15
N LEU A 85 -16.65 18.45 -43.67
CA LEU A 85 -15.94 19.72 -43.86
C LEU A 85 -16.70 20.66 -44.80
N ALA A 86 -17.18 20.14 -45.93
CA ALA A 86 -17.95 20.92 -46.89
C ALA A 86 -19.29 21.41 -46.30
N PHE A 87 -20.00 20.55 -45.56
CA PHE A 87 -21.28 20.88 -44.95
C PHE A 87 -21.15 22.04 -43.94
N TRP A 88 -20.24 21.91 -42.97
CA TRP A 88 -20.08 22.92 -41.93
C TRP A 88 -19.44 24.22 -42.46
N THR A 89 -18.55 24.13 -43.44
CA THR A 89 -18.02 25.31 -44.14
C THR A 89 -19.12 26.04 -44.89
N GLY A 90 -20.02 25.28 -45.55
CA GLY A 90 -21.20 25.84 -46.21
C GLY A 90 -22.11 26.61 -45.25
N LYS A 91 -22.34 26.08 -44.05
CA LYS A 91 -23.08 26.76 -42.98
C LYS A 91 -22.43 28.08 -42.58
N LEU A 92 -21.11 28.10 -42.40
CA LEU A 92 -20.36 29.31 -42.02
C LEU A 92 -20.23 30.34 -43.16
N ASN A 93 -20.42 29.93 -44.42
CA ASN A 93 -20.44 30.81 -45.58
C ASN A 93 -21.78 31.53 -45.81
N VAL A 94 -22.85 31.13 -45.09
CA VAL A 94 -24.16 31.79 -45.21
C VAL A 94 -24.05 33.24 -44.69
N ALA A 95 -24.62 34.19 -45.43
CA ALA A 95 -24.62 35.59 -45.04
C ALA A 95 -25.27 35.77 -43.65
N GLY A 96 -24.52 36.37 -42.71
CA GLY A 96 -24.96 36.58 -41.33
C GLY A 96 -24.62 35.44 -40.36
N ALA A 97 -24.02 34.33 -40.83
CA ALA A 97 -23.46 33.31 -39.95
C ALA A 97 -22.20 33.83 -39.26
N THR A 98 -22.02 33.45 -37.99
CA THR A 98 -20.83 33.73 -37.19
C THR A 98 -20.16 32.43 -36.77
N ALA A 99 -18.85 32.47 -36.47
CA ALA A 99 -18.15 31.31 -35.94
C ALA A 99 -18.82 30.78 -34.65
N GLY A 100 -19.26 31.68 -33.75
CA GLY A 100 -20.00 31.30 -32.55
C GLY A 100 -21.29 30.55 -32.87
N SER A 101 -22.08 31.03 -33.85
CA SER A 101 -23.33 30.37 -34.25
C SER A 101 -23.12 28.95 -34.78
N VAL A 102 -22.12 28.73 -35.64
CA VAL A 102 -21.86 27.42 -36.24
C VAL A 102 -21.19 26.47 -35.24
N ILE A 103 -20.25 26.97 -34.41
CA ILE A 103 -19.62 26.15 -33.36
C ILE A 103 -20.65 25.69 -32.33
N THR A 104 -21.61 26.54 -31.93
CA THR A 104 -22.71 26.11 -31.04
C THR A 104 -23.55 25.00 -31.67
N GLU A 105 -23.87 25.09 -32.97
CA GLU A 105 -24.59 24.02 -33.70
C GLU A 105 -23.77 22.72 -33.73
N MET A 106 -22.46 22.81 -33.98
CA MET A 106 -21.56 21.65 -33.96
C MET A 106 -21.46 21.00 -32.57
N ILE A 107 -21.40 21.80 -31.51
CA ILE A 107 -21.41 21.34 -30.11
C ILE A 107 -22.70 20.59 -29.83
N ASP A 108 -23.85 21.14 -30.20
CA ASP A 108 -25.15 20.49 -29.97
C ASP A 108 -25.24 19.12 -30.67
N VAL A 109 -24.78 19.06 -31.94
CA VAL A 109 -24.75 17.81 -32.70
C VAL A 109 -23.85 16.76 -32.05
N ILE A 110 -22.65 17.13 -31.58
CA ILE A 110 -21.74 16.13 -31.00
C ILE A 110 -22.11 15.73 -29.57
N ALA A 111 -22.59 16.69 -28.76
CA ALA A 111 -23.01 16.42 -27.38
C ALA A 111 -24.18 15.45 -27.31
N HIS A 112 -25.09 15.52 -28.29
CA HIS A 112 -26.29 14.68 -28.39
C HIS A 112 -26.21 13.63 -29.50
N TYR A 113 -25.00 13.26 -29.92
CA TYR A 113 -24.81 12.30 -31.01
C TYR A 113 -25.40 10.93 -30.67
N ALA A 114 -26.41 10.50 -31.43
CA ALA A 114 -27.09 9.20 -31.28
C ALA A 114 -26.92 8.28 -32.51
N GLY A 115 -25.95 8.58 -33.37
CA GLY A 115 -25.66 7.78 -34.56
C GLY A 115 -24.85 6.51 -34.26
N THR A 116 -24.70 5.66 -35.26
CA THR A 116 -24.00 4.36 -35.13
C THR A 116 -22.57 4.35 -35.67
N ASN A 117 -22.08 5.47 -36.21
CA ASN A 117 -20.73 5.56 -36.75
C ASN A 117 -19.69 5.54 -35.60
N ALA A 118 -18.72 4.63 -35.67
CA ALA A 118 -17.72 4.45 -34.61
C ALA A 118 -16.89 5.71 -34.32
N ALA A 119 -16.54 6.50 -35.35
CA ALA A 119 -15.81 7.75 -35.14
C ALA A 119 -16.69 8.82 -34.48
N GLY A 120 -17.98 8.88 -34.84
CA GLY A 120 -18.96 9.75 -34.19
C GLY A 120 -19.15 9.41 -32.71
N ILE A 121 -19.29 8.12 -32.38
CA ILE A 121 -19.40 7.63 -30.99
C ILE A 121 -18.14 8.01 -30.18
N ALA A 122 -16.95 7.76 -30.73
CA ALA A 122 -15.69 8.08 -30.06
C ALA A 122 -15.50 9.59 -29.85
N SER A 123 -15.84 10.41 -30.84
CA SER A 123 -15.79 11.88 -30.71
C SER A 123 -16.80 12.40 -29.69
N ALA A 124 -18.01 11.83 -29.64
CA ALA A 124 -19.04 12.22 -28.69
C ALA A 124 -18.63 11.91 -27.25
N ALA A 125 -18.14 10.69 -27.00
CA ALA A 125 -17.61 10.30 -25.71
C ALA A 125 -16.43 11.20 -25.27
N LEU A 126 -15.45 11.42 -26.15
CA LEU A 126 -14.32 12.31 -25.85
C LEU A 126 -14.77 13.73 -25.49
N PHE A 127 -15.66 14.32 -26.29
CA PHE A 127 -16.13 15.69 -26.06
C PHE A 127 -16.91 15.82 -24.75
N ASN A 128 -17.86 14.91 -24.51
CA ASN A 128 -18.68 14.92 -23.31
C ASN A 128 -17.83 14.68 -22.05
N ASN A 129 -16.85 13.77 -22.10
CA ASN A 129 -15.93 13.52 -21.00
C ASN A 129 -15.08 14.77 -20.68
N ARG A 130 -14.57 15.46 -21.71
CA ARG A 130 -13.83 16.72 -21.53
C ARG A 130 -14.71 17.82 -20.95
N ALA A 131 -15.96 17.93 -21.40
CA ALA A 131 -16.91 18.92 -20.89
C ALA A 131 -17.30 18.66 -19.43
N GLU A 132 -17.47 17.39 -19.06
CA GLU A 132 -17.77 16.98 -17.69
C GLU A 132 -16.60 17.25 -16.74
N ALA A 133 -15.37 16.91 -17.14
CA ALA A 133 -14.16 17.23 -16.39
C ALA A 133 -13.98 18.75 -16.24
N ALA A 134 -14.23 19.51 -17.31
CA ALA A 134 -14.15 20.96 -17.31
C ALA A 134 -15.18 21.61 -16.37
N GLN A 135 -16.43 21.14 -16.38
CA GLN A 135 -17.46 21.64 -15.48
C GLN A 135 -17.08 21.39 -14.03
N PHE A 136 -16.70 20.15 -13.71
CA PHE A 136 -16.30 19.79 -12.36
C PHE A 136 -15.15 20.68 -11.87
N PHE A 137 -14.14 20.87 -12.72
CA PHE A 137 -13.00 21.73 -12.41
C PHE A 137 -13.43 23.17 -12.04
N GLY A 138 -14.31 23.79 -12.85
CA GLY A 138 -14.79 25.14 -12.59
C GLY A 138 -15.65 25.25 -11.33
N GLU A 139 -16.47 24.24 -11.04
CA GLU A 139 -17.33 24.23 -9.85
C GLU A 139 -16.56 23.99 -8.54
N HIS A 140 -15.35 23.41 -8.63
CA HIS A 140 -14.55 22.99 -7.47
C HIS A 140 -13.24 23.77 -7.34
N GLY A 141 -13.30 25.09 -7.54
CA GLY A 141 -12.16 25.98 -7.24
C GLY A 141 -11.05 25.99 -8.30
N GLY A 142 -11.34 25.57 -9.53
CA GLY A 142 -10.38 25.57 -10.64
C GLY A 142 -9.79 26.95 -10.91
N SER A 143 -8.48 26.98 -11.23
CA SER A 143 -7.74 28.21 -11.50
C SER A 143 -7.32 28.28 -12.98
N LEU A 144 -6.83 29.44 -13.44
CA LEU A 144 -6.34 29.54 -14.81
C LEU A 144 -5.05 28.74 -15.04
N ALA A 145 -4.21 28.55 -14.01
CA ALA A 145 -2.88 27.95 -14.13
C ALA A 145 -2.92 26.47 -14.54
N ASN A 146 -3.96 25.75 -14.11
CA ASN A 146 -4.15 24.30 -14.24
C ASN A 146 -5.31 23.93 -15.19
N ALA A 147 -5.99 24.92 -15.77
CA ALA A 147 -7.17 24.73 -16.61
C ALA A 147 -6.93 23.83 -17.84
N THR A 148 -5.72 23.80 -18.39
CA THR A 148 -5.38 22.93 -19.53
C THR A 148 -4.97 21.53 -19.06
N GLU A 149 -4.27 21.46 -17.93
CA GLU A 149 -3.70 20.22 -17.39
C GLU A 149 -4.79 19.23 -17.00
N VAL A 150 -5.87 19.69 -16.37
CA VAL A 150 -7.00 18.84 -15.96
C VAL A 150 -7.65 18.11 -17.15
N LEU A 151 -7.52 18.64 -18.38
CA LEU A 151 -8.06 18.02 -19.59
C LEU A 151 -7.02 17.22 -20.38
N ALA A 152 -5.75 17.22 -20.00
CA ALA A 152 -4.68 16.61 -20.81
C ALA A 152 -4.80 15.08 -20.90
N GLY A 153 -5.26 14.43 -19.83
CA GLY A 153 -5.47 12.97 -19.77
C GLY A 153 -6.88 12.50 -20.11
N VAL A 154 -7.82 13.42 -20.35
CA VAL A 154 -9.22 13.04 -20.61
C VAL A 154 -9.36 12.47 -22.02
N SER A 155 -9.91 11.26 -22.08
CA SER A 155 -10.08 10.44 -23.28
C SER A 155 -11.55 10.09 -23.51
N LYS A 156 -11.83 9.27 -24.54
CA LYS A 156 -13.18 8.73 -24.80
C LYS A 156 -13.66 7.71 -23.76
N GLU A 157 -12.77 7.23 -22.88
CA GLU A 157 -13.13 6.28 -21.82
C GLU A 157 -13.61 7.05 -20.58
N ASP A 158 -14.78 6.67 -20.03
CA ASP A 158 -15.42 7.38 -18.91
C ASP A 158 -14.52 7.48 -17.67
N ALA A 159 -13.67 6.48 -17.42
CA ALA A 159 -12.71 6.44 -16.32
C ALA A 159 -11.72 7.64 -16.34
N SER A 160 -11.45 8.23 -17.51
CA SER A 160 -10.54 9.36 -17.63
C SER A 160 -11.11 10.67 -17.07
N VAL A 161 -12.45 10.80 -16.98
CA VAL A 161 -13.11 11.93 -16.31
C VAL A 161 -12.83 11.88 -14.81
N ALA A 162 -12.95 10.69 -14.23
CA ALA A 162 -12.70 10.45 -12.81
C ALA A 162 -11.26 10.83 -12.42
N GLN A 163 -10.28 10.49 -13.26
CA GLN A 163 -8.88 10.89 -13.06
C GLN A 163 -8.68 12.41 -13.10
N ALA A 164 -9.34 13.10 -14.04
CA ALA A 164 -9.31 14.55 -14.11
C ALA A 164 -9.91 15.22 -12.86
N ARG A 165 -11.00 14.65 -12.31
CA ARG A 165 -11.58 15.13 -11.04
C ARG A 165 -10.64 14.93 -9.86
N LEU A 166 -9.92 13.80 -9.83
CA LEU A 166 -8.92 13.53 -8.80
C LEU A 166 -7.75 14.52 -8.87
N LEU A 167 -7.23 14.80 -10.07
CA LEU A 167 -6.19 15.82 -10.27
C LEU A 167 -6.63 17.19 -9.74
N GLN A 168 -7.89 17.58 -9.97
CA GLN A 168 -8.44 18.82 -9.43
C GLN A 168 -8.52 18.81 -7.89
N LYS A 169 -8.97 17.69 -7.30
CA LYS A 169 -9.07 17.54 -5.84
C LYS A 169 -7.70 17.48 -5.16
N GLN A 170 -6.68 16.89 -5.78
CA GLN A 170 -5.30 16.83 -5.26
C GLN A 170 -4.68 18.21 -5.04
N GLN A 171 -5.11 19.23 -5.78
CA GLN A 171 -4.60 20.60 -5.66
C GLN A 171 -5.24 21.38 -4.50
N ALA A 172 -6.29 20.83 -3.87
CA ALA A 172 -6.85 21.30 -2.61
C ALA A 172 -6.31 20.41 -1.48
N ILE A 173 -5.18 20.79 -0.87
CA ILE A 173 -4.50 20.02 0.19
C ILE A 173 -5.48 19.81 1.37
N GLY A 174 -6.00 18.57 1.49
CA GLY A 174 -7.03 18.16 2.45
C GLY A 174 -7.57 16.75 2.16
N ALA A 175 -8.65 16.38 2.84
CA ALA A 175 -9.35 15.11 2.66
C ALA A 175 -9.97 14.99 1.26
N ILE A 176 -9.64 13.90 0.56
CA ILE A 176 -10.16 13.53 -0.75
C ILE A 176 -11.29 12.53 -0.54
N ASP A 177 -12.51 12.96 -0.84
CA ASP A 177 -13.65 12.03 -0.94
C ASP A 177 -13.48 11.12 -2.17
N ALA A 178 -13.25 9.84 -1.88
CA ALA A 178 -12.97 8.74 -2.78
C ALA A 178 -14.13 7.73 -2.84
N GLY A 179 -15.35 8.14 -2.48
CA GLY A 179 -16.57 7.36 -2.68
C GLY A 179 -16.80 6.93 -4.13
N GLY A 180 -17.03 5.63 -4.32
CA GLY A 180 -17.41 5.05 -5.63
C GLY A 180 -16.26 4.82 -6.61
N TYR A 181 -15.00 4.98 -6.20
CA TYR A 181 -13.83 4.70 -7.04
C TYR A 181 -13.35 3.27 -6.80
N ALA A 182 -13.32 2.44 -7.84
CA ALA A 182 -12.69 1.12 -7.76
C ALA A 182 -11.15 1.19 -7.83
N GLU A 183 -10.60 2.29 -8.36
CA GLU A 183 -9.16 2.51 -8.45
C GLU A 183 -8.82 4.01 -8.32
N ILE A 184 -7.80 4.30 -7.52
CA ILE A 184 -7.28 5.63 -7.21
C ILE A 184 -5.80 5.65 -7.59
N ILE A 185 -5.40 6.59 -8.44
CA ILE A 185 -4.04 6.67 -8.97
C ILE A 185 -3.39 7.98 -8.55
N PHE A 186 -2.23 7.89 -7.90
CA PHE A 186 -1.35 9.02 -7.60
C PHE A 186 -0.12 8.96 -8.49
N GLY A 187 -0.02 9.89 -9.45
CA GLY A 187 1.15 10.04 -10.30
C GLY A 187 2.38 10.52 -9.53
N SER A 188 2.20 11.55 -8.70
CA SER A 188 3.20 12.06 -7.76
C SER A 188 2.51 12.60 -6.50
N LEU A 189 3.18 12.49 -5.36
CA LEU A 189 2.77 13.11 -4.10
C LEU A 189 3.76 14.21 -3.70
N SER A 190 3.23 15.32 -3.15
CA SER A 190 4.02 16.45 -2.63
C SER A 190 3.80 16.72 -1.14
N GLY A 191 2.93 15.95 -0.47
CA GLY A 191 2.60 16.07 0.95
C GLY A 191 1.70 14.90 1.40
N ASP A 192 1.31 14.94 2.67
CA ASP A 192 0.39 13.94 3.25
C ASP A 192 -1.00 14.02 2.61
N VAL A 193 -1.70 12.89 2.51
CA VAL A 193 -3.02 12.78 1.90
C VAL A 193 -3.96 11.97 2.80
N THR A 194 -5.20 12.44 2.93
CA THR A 194 -6.29 11.67 3.54
C THR A 194 -7.32 11.33 2.46
N LEU A 195 -7.67 10.05 2.32
CA LEU A 195 -8.76 9.54 1.49
C LEU A 195 -9.93 9.18 2.40
N THR A 196 -11.15 9.59 2.04
CA THR A 196 -12.38 9.29 2.81
C THR A 196 -13.40 8.59 1.93
N ASN A 197 -14.33 7.86 2.56
CA ASN A 197 -15.36 7.08 1.86
C ASN A 197 -14.78 6.09 0.85
N VAL A 198 -13.63 5.49 1.13
CA VAL A 198 -13.03 4.51 0.22
C VAL A 198 -13.84 3.22 0.27
N GLY A 199 -14.32 2.76 -0.88
CA GLY A 199 -15.13 1.54 -0.94
C GLY A 199 -14.30 0.27 -0.76
N ASP A 200 -14.99 -0.83 -0.48
CA ASP A 200 -14.42 -2.18 -0.48
C ASP A 200 -13.77 -2.55 -1.84
N ASP A 201 -12.72 -3.35 -1.79
CA ASP A 201 -11.86 -3.79 -2.90
C ASP A 201 -11.19 -2.65 -3.71
N THR A 202 -11.14 -1.43 -3.16
CA THR A 202 -10.53 -0.29 -3.87
C THR A 202 -9.03 -0.52 -4.07
N ALA A 203 -8.55 -0.23 -5.28
CA ALA A 203 -7.13 -0.25 -5.61
C ALA A 203 -6.51 1.15 -5.48
N LEU A 204 -5.43 1.28 -4.72
CA LEU A 204 -4.59 2.45 -4.62
C LEU A 204 -3.28 2.22 -5.39
N ARG A 205 -3.00 3.00 -6.44
CA ARG A 205 -1.72 2.96 -7.16
C ARG A 205 -0.90 4.21 -6.87
N LEU A 206 0.33 4.04 -6.41
CA LEU A 206 1.23 5.14 -6.06
C LEU A 206 2.43 5.11 -7.00
N TYR A 207 2.67 6.09 -7.89
CA TYR A 207 3.72 5.98 -8.93
C TYR A 207 5.04 6.68 -8.61
N THR A 208 5.03 7.86 -7.98
CA THR A 208 6.26 8.56 -7.58
C THR A 208 6.10 9.33 -6.27
N GLY A 209 7.18 9.41 -5.49
CA GLY A 209 7.31 10.25 -4.30
C GLY A 209 8.67 10.94 -4.28
N SER A 210 8.74 12.20 -3.86
CA SER A 210 10.01 12.96 -3.76
C SER A 210 10.52 13.14 -2.33
N GLN A 211 9.72 12.76 -1.32
CA GLN A 211 9.95 12.85 0.12
C GLN A 211 9.25 11.68 0.84
N ALA A 212 9.35 11.64 2.17
CA ALA A 212 8.49 10.77 2.97
C ALA A 212 7.10 11.41 3.16
N TYR A 213 6.03 10.62 3.05
CA TYR A 213 4.64 11.09 3.13
C TYR A 213 3.80 10.14 3.97
N GLY A 214 2.78 10.69 4.63
CA GLY A 214 1.71 9.97 5.29
C GLY A 214 0.50 9.81 4.37
N ILE A 215 -0.09 8.61 4.35
CA ILE A 215 -1.37 8.38 3.69
C ILE A 215 -2.34 7.84 4.74
N THR A 216 -3.48 8.51 4.89
CA THR A 216 -4.61 8.03 5.69
C THR A 216 -5.72 7.59 4.74
N VAL A 217 -6.27 6.40 4.92
CA VAL A 217 -7.35 5.85 4.10
C VAL A 217 -8.50 5.43 5.02
N GLN A 218 -9.65 6.10 4.89
CA GLN A 218 -10.84 5.84 5.69
C GLN A 218 -11.89 5.14 4.83
N SER A 219 -12.34 3.95 5.28
CA SER A 219 -13.37 3.16 4.61
C SER A 219 -14.71 3.92 4.55
N GLN A 220 -15.50 3.63 3.52
CA GLN A 220 -16.89 4.06 3.38
C GLN A 220 -17.81 3.35 4.38
N ASP A 221 -17.49 2.09 4.73
CA ASP A 221 -18.33 1.24 5.56
C ASP A 221 -17.50 0.57 6.67
N SER A 222 -17.08 1.35 7.65
CA SER A 222 -16.36 0.83 8.82
C SER A 222 -17.20 -0.06 9.74
N ALA A 223 -18.37 -0.51 9.31
CA ALA A 223 -19.30 -1.35 10.10
C ALA A 223 -19.39 -2.78 9.54
N THR A 224 -18.88 -3.03 8.34
CA THR A 224 -18.66 -4.38 7.82
C THR A 224 -17.36 -4.96 8.37
N THR A 225 -17.17 -6.27 8.22
CA THR A 225 -16.05 -7.00 8.83
C THR A 225 -15.11 -7.59 7.76
N GLN A 226 -15.19 -7.10 6.53
CA GLN A 226 -14.44 -7.62 5.38
C GLN A 226 -14.14 -6.51 4.38
N ASP A 227 -13.68 -5.37 4.88
CA ASP A 227 -13.28 -4.27 4.03
C ASP A 227 -11.85 -4.51 3.54
N ASP A 228 -11.73 -4.74 2.22
CA ASP A 228 -10.48 -5.06 1.55
C ASP A 228 -9.90 -3.80 0.88
N LEU A 229 -8.59 -3.55 1.07
CA LEU A 229 -7.85 -2.53 0.33
C LEU A 229 -6.69 -3.17 -0.45
N ARG A 230 -6.48 -2.75 -1.70
CA ARG A 230 -5.29 -3.14 -2.49
C ARG A 230 -4.38 -1.95 -2.71
N VAL A 231 -3.10 -2.08 -2.42
CA VAL A 231 -2.10 -1.03 -2.64
C VAL A 231 -1.01 -1.54 -3.57
N TYR A 232 -0.81 -0.83 -4.68
CA TYR A 232 0.20 -1.13 -5.70
C TYR A 232 1.35 -0.13 -5.63
N LEU A 233 2.56 -0.66 -5.49
CA LEU A 233 3.84 0.05 -5.42
C LEU A 233 4.71 -0.35 -6.65
N PRO A 234 4.59 0.36 -7.79
CA PRO A 234 5.40 0.17 -8.97
C PRO A 234 6.81 0.75 -8.71
N GLY A 235 7.81 -0.12 -8.63
CA GLY A 235 9.19 0.16 -8.24
C GLY A 235 10.06 0.86 -9.29
N SER A 236 9.49 1.85 -9.99
CA SER A 236 10.25 2.83 -10.78
C SER A 236 10.86 3.96 -9.92
N ALA A 237 10.44 4.11 -8.66
CA ALA A 237 10.93 5.13 -7.71
C ALA A 237 11.03 4.59 -6.28
N MET A 238 11.76 5.27 -5.38
CA MET A 238 11.80 4.94 -3.95
C MET A 238 10.53 5.43 -3.25
N PHE A 239 9.81 4.54 -2.56
CA PHE A 239 8.72 4.91 -1.65
C PHE A 239 9.21 4.78 -0.21
N ASN A 240 9.12 5.86 0.54
CA ASN A 240 9.37 5.85 1.98
C ASN A 240 8.11 6.40 2.65
N PHE A 241 7.29 5.51 3.21
CA PHE A 241 6.10 5.93 3.95
C PHE A 241 6.55 6.42 5.33
N THR A 242 6.09 7.60 5.75
CA THR A 242 6.16 7.92 7.18
C THR A 242 5.14 7.09 7.96
N HIS A 243 3.97 6.83 7.37
CA HIS A 243 2.96 5.85 7.81
C HIS A 243 1.93 5.60 6.69
N LEU A 244 1.32 4.41 6.68
CA LEU A 244 0.07 4.13 5.97
C LEU A 244 -0.99 3.82 7.04
N GLN A 245 -1.83 4.80 7.35
CA GLN A 245 -2.93 4.63 8.29
C GLN A 245 -4.16 4.15 7.52
N LEU A 246 -4.69 3.00 7.94
CA LEU A 246 -5.98 2.51 7.51
C LEU A 246 -6.97 2.73 8.66
N GLU A 247 -8.22 3.05 8.32
CA GLU A 247 -9.30 3.20 9.30
C GLU A 247 -10.55 2.49 8.73
N GLY A 248 -11.01 1.45 9.43
CA GLY A 248 -12.16 0.63 9.03
C GLY A 248 -11.87 -0.34 7.89
N PHE A 249 -10.65 -0.90 7.84
CA PHE A 249 -10.28 -1.96 6.91
C PHE A 249 -9.76 -3.17 7.70
N GLU A 250 -10.27 -4.37 7.41
CA GLU A 250 -9.79 -5.61 8.03
C GLU A 250 -8.72 -6.30 7.19
N ARG A 251 -8.68 -6.05 5.87
CA ARG A 251 -7.71 -6.71 4.99
C ARG A 251 -6.97 -5.77 4.07
N LEU A 252 -5.67 -6.01 3.95
CA LEU A 252 -4.79 -5.27 3.07
C LEU A 252 -4.02 -6.23 2.17
N GLN A 253 -4.00 -5.95 0.87
CA GLN A 253 -3.06 -6.56 -0.08
C GLN A 253 -2.07 -5.52 -0.58
N LEU A 254 -0.79 -5.74 -0.30
CA LEU A 254 0.32 -4.96 -0.80
C LEU A 254 0.91 -5.67 -2.02
N ASN A 255 1.08 -4.96 -3.12
CA ASN A 255 1.71 -5.48 -4.34
C ASN A 255 2.91 -4.61 -4.71
N SER A 256 4.12 -5.13 -4.48
CA SER A 256 5.37 -4.41 -4.72
C SER A 256 6.15 -5.04 -5.87
N SER A 257 6.35 -4.27 -6.94
CA SER A 257 7.11 -4.71 -8.11
C SER A 257 8.31 -3.80 -8.35
N SER A 258 9.48 -4.13 -7.80
CA SER A 258 10.71 -3.36 -8.00
C SER A 258 11.77 -4.14 -8.75
N SER A 259 12.43 -3.50 -9.71
CA SER A 259 13.58 -4.06 -10.44
C SER A 259 14.93 -3.64 -9.84
N ARG A 260 14.94 -2.95 -8.69
CA ARG A 260 16.15 -2.45 -8.04
C ARG A 260 16.57 -3.41 -6.92
N THR A 261 17.87 -3.68 -6.82
CA THR A 261 18.47 -4.72 -5.96
C THR A 261 18.86 -4.26 -4.55
N GLN A 262 18.53 -3.02 -4.18
CA GLN A 262 18.67 -2.47 -2.82
C GLN A 262 17.53 -1.49 -2.62
N PHE A 263 16.50 -1.94 -1.93
CA PHE A 263 15.25 -1.21 -1.85
C PHE A 263 14.55 -1.56 -0.55
N SER A 264 14.66 -0.68 0.46
CA SER A 264 13.92 -0.80 1.72
C SER A 264 12.58 -0.08 1.58
N GLU A 265 11.51 -0.84 1.35
CA GLU A 265 10.15 -0.36 1.61
C GLU A 265 9.92 -0.54 3.10
N ASN A 266 9.66 0.54 3.84
CA ASN A 266 9.19 0.46 5.22
C ASN A 266 7.71 0.85 5.23
N VAL A 267 6.85 -0.13 5.47
CA VAL A 267 5.42 0.10 5.62
C VAL A 267 5.08 -0.08 7.09
N ASP A 268 4.75 1.02 7.75
CA ASP A 268 4.21 1.02 9.11
C ASP A 268 2.70 1.17 9.04
N LEU A 269 2.00 0.08 9.33
CA LEU A 269 0.53 0.03 9.34
C LEU A 269 0.06 0.41 10.73
N GLY A 270 -0.49 1.62 10.87
CA GLY A 270 -0.96 2.17 12.15
C GLY A 270 -2.34 1.67 12.59
N ASP A 271 -2.86 0.62 11.96
CA ASP A 271 -4.20 0.08 12.22
C ASP A 271 -4.13 -1.24 12.98
N SER A 272 -4.71 -1.27 14.18
CA SER A 272 -4.83 -2.46 15.02
C SER A 272 -6.03 -3.33 14.68
N GLU A 273 -6.92 -2.88 13.79
CA GLU A 273 -8.12 -3.62 13.37
C GLU A 273 -7.86 -4.55 12.17
N LEU A 274 -6.67 -4.47 11.56
CA LEU A 274 -6.28 -5.37 10.48
C LEU A 274 -6.26 -6.83 10.91
N GLU A 275 -7.08 -7.66 10.28
CA GLU A 275 -7.07 -9.11 10.47
C GLU A 275 -6.04 -9.79 9.56
N LEU A 276 -5.90 -9.32 8.32
CA LEU A 276 -5.03 -9.93 7.31
C LEU A 276 -4.25 -8.90 6.50
N VAL A 277 -2.93 -9.05 6.49
CA VAL A 277 -2.05 -8.40 5.51
C VAL A 277 -1.46 -9.46 4.59
N SER A 278 -1.65 -9.30 3.28
CA SER A 278 -1.00 -10.13 2.26
C SER A 278 -0.01 -9.31 1.45
N VAL A 279 1.14 -9.89 1.12
CA VAL A 279 2.15 -9.23 0.29
C VAL A 279 2.48 -10.07 -0.94
N LEU A 280 2.42 -9.40 -2.10
CA LEU A 280 2.71 -9.96 -3.41
C LEU A 280 3.85 -9.19 -4.08
N GLY A 281 4.46 -9.82 -5.08
CA GLY A 281 5.45 -9.20 -5.95
C GLY A 281 6.86 -9.69 -5.69
N SER A 282 7.88 -8.88 -6.01
CA SER A 282 9.25 -9.39 -6.19
C SER A 282 10.36 -8.39 -5.86
N ALA A 283 10.11 -7.43 -4.96
CA ALA A 283 11.14 -6.47 -4.56
C ALA A 283 12.31 -7.15 -3.80
N SER A 284 13.44 -6.44 -3.64
CA SER A 284 14.65 -7.03 -3.04
C SER A 284 14.67 -7.02 -1.51
N ASP A 285 14.26 -5.92 -0.85
CA ASP A 285 14.33 -5.78 0.63
C ASP A 285 13.05 -5.15 1.22
N TYR A 286 11.98 -5.93 1.38
CA TYR A 286 10.72 -5.40 1.91
C TYR A 286 10.70 -5.50 3.45
N LEU A 287 10.44 -4.38 4.15
CA LEU A 287 10.23 -4.33 5.60
C LEU A 287 8.78 -3.95 5.93
N LEU A 288 8.07 -4.83 6.62
CA LEU A 288 6.69 -4.64 7.05
C LEU A 288 6.60 -4.60 8.58
N SER A 289 6.09 -3.49 9.12
CA SER A 289 5.67 -3.35 10.51
C SER A 289 4.15 -3.30 10.56
N THR A 290 3.54 -4.16 11.37
CA THR A 290 2.08 -4.23 11.45
C THR A 290 1.59 -4.75 12.80
N HIS A 291 0.35 -4.39 13.12
CA HIS A 291 -0.41 -4.89 14.25
C HIS A 291 -1.40 -6.00 13.86
N ALA A 292 -1.35 -6.48 12.61
CA ALA A 292 -2.34 -7.42 12.09
C ALA A 292 -2.32 -8.79 12.78
N ASP A 293 -3.48 -9.46 12.83
CA ASP A 293 -3.61 -10.81 13.41
C ASP A 293 -2.93 -11.89 12.55
N ARG A 294 -2.91 -11.68 11.22
CA ARG A 294 -2.21 -12.54 10.27
C ARG A 294 -1.47 -11.74 9.21
N VAL A 295 -0.24 -12.16 8.93
CA VAL A 295 0.55 -11.69 7.79
C VAL A 295 0.86 -12.89 6.89
N ASP A 296 0.51 -12.81 5.62
CA ASP A 296 0.74 -13.86 4.64
C ASP A 296 1.57 -13.32 3.46
N VAL A 297 2.85 -13.68 3.44
CA VAL A 297 3.78 -13.31 2.37
C VAL A 297 4.14 -14.50 1.49
N SER A 298 3.33 -15.57 1.54
CA SER A 298 3.62 -16.84 0.88
C SER A 298 3.69 -16.77 -0.64
N ALA A 299 3.04 -15.78 -1.24
CA ALA A 299 3.02 -15.52 -2.67
C ALA A 299 4.04 -14.45 -3.13
N TYR A 300 4.85 -13.93 -2.21
CA TYR A 300 5.97 -13.06 -2.54
C TYR A 300 7.11 -13.87 -3.17
N SER A 301 7.66 -13.37 -4.27
CA SER A 301 8.70 -14.04 -5.07
C SER A 301 10.02 -13.26 -5.10
N GLY A 302 10.24 -12.36 -4.15
CA GLY A 302 11.51 -11.65 -3.97
C GLY A 302 12.59 -12.51 -3.30
N LEU A 303 13.70 -11.90 -2.90
CA LEU A 303 14.82 -12.61 -2.26
C LEU A 303 14.55 -12.99 -0.79
N GLY A 304 13.58 -12.34 -0.17
CA GLY A 304 13.17 -12.52 1.22
C GLY A 304 12.42 -11.28 1.72
N MET A 305 11.76 -11.41 2.86
CA MET A 305 11.00 -10.34 3.52
C MET A 305 11.37 -10.18 4.98
N GLY A 306 11.45 -8.93 5.44
CA GLY A 306 11.46 -8.59 6.84
C GLY A 306 10.04 -8.28 7.33
N VAL A 307 9.53 -9.04 8.29
CA VAL A 307 8.21 -8.80 8.90
C VAL A 307 8.38 -8.72 10.40
N SER A 308 7.88 -7.64 11.00
CA SER A 308 7.82 -7.46 12.46
C SER A 308 6.40 -7.16 12.92
N THR A 309 5.93 -7.91 13.91
CA THR A 309 4.60 -7.72 14.50
C THR A 309 4.70 -7.45 15.99
N SER A 310 3.83 -6.60 16.52
CA SER A 310 3.88 -6.13 17.91
C SER A 310 2.99 -6.94 18.87
N SER A 311 1.97 -7.63 18.34
CA SER A 311 1.00 -8.46 19.07
C SER A 311 0.98 -9.88 18.51
N GLY A 312 0.11 -10.72 19.07
CA GLY A 312 0.11 -12.16 18.83
C GLY A 312 -0.35 -12.58 17.42
N THR A 313 0.57 -12.52 16.47
CA THR A 313 0.29 -12.68 15.03
C THR A 313 0.71 -14.05 14.51
N THR A 314 0.01 -14.54 13.49
CA THR A 314 0.53 -15.61 12.60
C THR A 314 1.21 -14.99 11.39
N VAL A 315 2.50 -15.26 11.17
CA VAL A 315 3.26 -14.81 10.00
C VAL A 315 3.65 -16.02 9.17
N VAL A 316 3.27 -16.01 7.89
CA VAL A 316 3.67 -17.01 6.89
C VAL A 316 4.64 -16.37 5.90
N GLY A 317 5.89 -16.82 5.93
CA GLY A 317 7.00 -16.41 5.09
C GLY A 317 6.83 -16.74 3.61
N SER A 318 7.77 -16.25 2.81
CA SER A 318 7.85 -16.36 1.37
C SER A 318 8.52 -17.67 0.97
N SER A 319 9.26 -17.70 -0.13
CA SER A 319 10.20 -18.79 -0.47
C SER A 319 11.64 -18.29 -0.55
N GLY A 320 11.88 -17.04 -0.16
CA GLY A 320 13.19 -16.42 -0.03
C GLY A 320 13.68 -16.48 1.41
N ALA A 321 14.86 -15.91 1.69
CA ALA A 321 15.42 -15.88 3.03
C ALA A 321 14.78 -14.76 3.86
N ASP A 322 13.82 -15.11 4.70
CA ASP A 322 13.01 -14.16 5.44
C ASP A 322 13.60 -13.82 6.82
N THR A 323 13.19 -12.67 7.36
CA THR A 323 13.43 -12.29 8.75
C THR A 323 12.09 -11.96 9.40
N LEU A 324 11.58 -12.91 10.19
CA LEU A 324 10.26 -12.85 10.80
C LEU A 324 10.40 -12.62 12.31
N ALA A 325 9.70 -11.63 12.84
CA ALA A 325 9.71 -11.32 14.26
C ALA A 325 8.31 -11.02 14.81
N ALA A 326 8.01 -11.51 16.00
CA ALA A 326 6.77 -11.18 16.71
C ALA A 326 7.03 -10.87 18.20
N GLY A 327 6.36 -9.84 18.71
CA GLY A 327 6.41 -9.41 20.11
C GLY A 327 5.41 -10.12 21.04
N GLY A 328 4.44 -10.84 20.48
CA GLY A 328 3.38 -11.57 21.20
C GLY A 328 3.45 -13.09 21.03
N SER A 329 2.41 -13.77 21.53
CA SER A 329 2.17 -15.20 21.31
C SER A 329 1.63 -15.47 19.91
N GLY A 330 2.04 -16.51 19.21
CA GLY A 330 1.55 -16.71 17.85
C GLY A 330 2.32 -17.77 17.09
N ARG A 331 2.52 -17.55 15.78
CA ARG A 331 3.20 -18.52 14.94
C ARG A 331 3.99 -17.84 13.82
N LEU A 332 5.26 -18.22 13.64
CA LEU A 332 6.10 -17.81 12.52
C LEU A 332 6.43 -19.05 11.69
N GLU A 333 6.17 -19.01 10.39
CA GLU A 333 6.52 -20.05 9.42
C GLU A 333 7.47 -19.47 8.36
N GLY A 334 8.72 -19.90 8.27
CA GLY A 334 9.67 -19.44 7.25
C GLY A 334 9.41 -20.03 5.86
N ARG A 335 9.09 -21.33 5.83
CA ARG A 335 8.79 -22.18 4.66
C ARG A 335 10.02 -22.62 3.89
N ALA A 336 10.61 -21.79 3.05
CA ALA A 336 11.75 -22.17 2.24
C ALA A 336 12.70 -20.99 2.13
N GLY A 337 13.99 -21.21 2.24
CA GLY A 337 14.95 -20.14 2.42
C GLY A 337 15.76 -20.38 3.68
N ASP A 338 16.83 -19.61 3.87
CA ASP A 338 17.58 -19.64 5.13
C ASP A 338 16.97 -18.56 6.04
N ASP A 339 15.97 -18.93 6.84
CA ASP A 339 15.09 -17.97 7.51
C ASP A 339 15.57 -17.59 8.92
N LEU A 340 15.30 -16.36 9.36
CA LEU A 340 15.52 -15.91 10.74
C LEU A 340 14.17 -15.70 11.43
N LEU A 341 13.83 -16.56 12.38
CA LEU A 341 12.58 -16.52 13.13
C LEU A 341 12.85 -16.09 14.57
N SER A 342 12.22 -15.00 15.00
CA SER A 342 12.54 -14.33 16.28
C SER A 342 11.29 -14.05 17.11
N GLY A 343 11.18 -14.68 18.28
CA GLY A 343 10.01 -14.49 19.16
C GLY A 343 10.26 -14.94 20.60
N GLY A 344 9.30 -14.68 21.47
CA GLY A 344 9.31 -15.07 22.89
C GLY A 344 7.92 -15.48 23.36
N LYS A 345 7.76 -15.77 24.66
CA LYS A 345 6.46 -16.20 25.25
C LYS A 345 5.91 -17.46 24.56
N GLN A 346 4.58 -17.59 24.44
CA GLN A 346 3.89 -18.70 23.75
C GLN A 346 3.87 -18.52 22.22
N ILE A 347 5.05 -18.55 21.58
CA ILE A 347 5.16 -18.51 20.11
C ILE A 347 5.61 -19.86 19.56
N THR A 348 5.08 -20.22 18.39
CA THR A 348 5.52 -21.39 17.62
C THR A 348 6.36 -20.95 16.43
N LEU A 349 7.55 -21.51 16.28
CA LEU A 349 8.47 -21.24 15.19
C LEU A 349 8.63 -22.49 14.32
N VAL A 350 8.50 -22.32 13.01
CA VAL A 350 8.63 -23.39 12.02
C VAL A 350 9.53 -22.87 10.90
N GLY A 351 10.74 -23.39 10.79
CA GLY A 351 11.73 -22.91 9.83
C GLY A 351 11.34 -23.31 8.40
N GLY A 352 11.11 -24.60 8.19
CA GLY A 352 10.80 -25.19 6.90
C GLY A 352 12.04 -25.79 6.23
N LEU A 353 12.23 -25.49 4.95
CA LEU A 353 13.34 -25.97 4.13
C LEU A 353 14.45 -24.92 4.10
N GLY A 354 15.58 -25.23 4.72
CA GLY A 354 16.77 -24.39 4.62
C GLY A 354 17.67 -24.54 5.83
N LYS A 355 18.50 -23.53 6.06
CA LYS A 355 19.29 -23.40 7.29
C LYS A 355 18.70 -22.30 8.14
N ASP A 356 17.78 -22.68 9.00
CA ASP A 356 16.96 -21.72 9.72
C ASP A 356 17.60 -21.31 11.04
N GLN A 357 17.39 -20.07 11.43
CA GLN A 357 17.84 -19.50 12.69
C GLN A 357 16.65 -19.21 13.60
N PHE A 358 16.56 -19.94 14.70
CA PHE A 358 15.54 -19.75 15.73
C PHE A 358 16.09 -18.89 16.86
N LYS A 359 15.68 -17.63 16.93
CA LYS A 359 16.09 -16.69 17.97
C LYS A 359 15.01 -16.55 19.04
N VAL A 360 15.33 -17.03 20.24
CA VAL A 360 14.44 -16.97 21.41
C VAL A 360 14.70 -15.66 22.17
N ASN A 361 13.64 -14.91 22.48
CA ASN A 361 13.73 -13.59 23.13
C ASN A 361 12.99 -13.52 24.47
N GLY A 362 13.67 -12.94 25.47
CA GLY A 362 13.10 -12.32 26.68
C GLY A 362 12.39 -13.27 27.65
N PRO A 363 12.50 -13.04 28.97
CA PRO A 363 11.91 -13.95 29.93
C PRO A 363 10.39 -13.83 29.93
N SER A 364 9.70 -14.96 30.13
CA SER A 364 8.28 -14.93 30.49
C SER A 364 8.11 -14.59 31.99
N VAL A 365 6.92 -14.12 32.37
CA VAL A 365 6.54 -13.95 33.78
C VAL A 365 5.80 -15.17 34.34
N GLU A 366 5.47 -16.12 33.47
CA GLU A 366 4.77 -17.37 33.76
C GLU A 366 5.54 -18.56 33.15
N ILE A 367 5.05 -19.79 33.33
CA ILE A 367 5.60 -20.97 32.65
C ILE A 367 5.10 -20.95 31.21
N GLU A 368 5.74 -20.13 30.37
CA GLU A 368 5.55 -20.07 28.93
C GLU A 368 6.83 -20.52 28.22
N TYR A 369 6.69 -20.91 26.96
CA TYR A 369 7.84 -21.35 26.17
C TYR A 369 7.61 -21.13 24.69
N VAL A 370 8.71 -20.83 24.02
CA VAL A 370 8.81 -20.93 22.57
C VAL A 370 8.74 -22.40 22.17
N THR A 371 7.95 -22.72 21.16
CA THR A 371 7.88 -24.06 20.56
C THR A 371 8.54 -24.03 19.19
N ILE A 372 9.50 -24.92 18.96
CA ILE A 372 10.13 -25.12 17.65
C ILE A 372 9.68 -26.47 17.10
N GLU A 373 9.03 -26.50 15.94
CA GLU A 373 8.40 -27.72 15.44
C GLU A 373 9.28 -28.62 14.58
N ASP A 374 10.25 -28.06 13.86
CA ASP A 374 10.96 -28.74 12.77
C ASP A 374 12.48 -28.58 12.79
N PHE A 375 13.06 -28.30 13.97
CA PHE A 375 14.49 -28.13 14.14
C PHE A 375 15.30 -29.31 13.57
N THR A 376 16.16 -29.02 12.61
CA THR A 376 17.02 -29.97 11.91
C THR A 376 18.48 -29.75 12.30
N LYS A 377 18.99 -30.64 13.16
CA LYS A 377 20.40 -30.65 13.58
C LYS A 377 21.37 -30.61 12.38
N GLY A 378 22.39 -29.76 12.47
CA GLY A 378 23.41 -29.60 11.44
C GLY A 378 22.98 -28.76 10.23
N SER A 379 21.70 -28.37 10.15
CA SER A 379 21.18 -27.38 9.21
C SER A 379 20.83 -26.09 9.96
N ASP A 380 20.01 -26.23 11.00
CA ASP A 380 19.42 -25.12 11.72
C ASP A 380 20.27 -24.70 12.92
N THR A 381 20.07 -23.47 13.35
CA THR A 381 20.74 -22.88 14.51
C THR A 381 19.72 -22.34 15.50
N LEU A 382 19.86 -22.73 16.77
CA LEU A 382 19.10 -22.11 17.86
C LEU A 382 19.96 -21.04 18.53
N VAL A 383 19.47 -19.81 18.64
CA VAL A 383 20.13 -18.69 19.30
C VAL A 383 19.36 -18.32 20.57
N ILE A 384 19.98 -18.54 21.73
CA ILE A 384 19.38 -18.30 23.06
C ILE A 384 20.00 -17.09 23.78
N ARG A 385 20.84 -16.31 23.11
CA ARG A 385 21.57 -15.18 23.70
C ARG A 385 20.69 -14.23 24.51
N SER A 386 19.49 -13.92 24.01
CA SER A 386 18.56 -12.98 24.64
C SER A 386 17.90 -13.52 25.92
N VAL A 387 18.05 -14.81 26.24
CA VAL A 387 17.45 -15.46 27.43
C VAL A 387 18.51 -15.99 28.40
N VAL A 388 19.79 -15.71 28.16
CA VAL A 388 20.88 -16.00 29.10
C VAL A 388 21.32 -14.71 29.78
N PHE A 389 20.82 -14.47 30.99
CA PHE A 389 21.11 -13.25 31.76
C PHE A 389 22.29 -13.43 32.72
N ASN A 390 22.48 -14.62 33.27
CA ASN A 390 23.58 -14.90 34.20
C ASN A 390 24.82 -15.42 33.44
N HIS A 391 25.73 -14.52 33.05
CA HIS A 391 26.91 -14.87 32.26
C HIS A 391 28.12 -14.00 32.60
N SER A 392 29.32 -14.42 32.21
CA SER A 392 30.50 -13.57 32.32
C SER A 392 30.53 -12.52 31.21
N HIS A 393 30.96 -11.31 31.55
CA HIS A 393 31.21 -10.25 30.60
C HIS A 393 32.68 -9.78 30.62
N PRO A 394 33.26 -9.45 29.46
CA PRO A 394 34.53 -8.75 29.37
C PRO A 394 34.45 -7.41 30.10
N SER A 395 35.38 -7.19 31.02
CA SER A 395 35.56 -5.92 31.74
C SER A 395 37.06 -5.56 31.72
N PRO A 396 37.43 -4.27 31.84
CA PRO A 396 38.83 -3.89 32.06
C PRO A 396 39.51 -4.65 33.22
N SER A 397 38.73 -5.11 34.21
CA SER A 397 39.19 -5.94 35.34
C SER A 397 39.07 -7.45 35.12
N ASN A 398 38.39 -7.90 34.06
CA ASN A 398 38.20 -9.30 33.72
C ASN A 398 38.19 -9.48 32.18
N PRO A 399 39.35 -9.64 31.52
CA PRO A 399 39.45 -9.66 30.06
C PRO A 399 39.01 -11.00 29.43
N VAL A 400 38.21 -11.79 30.13
CA VAL A 400 37.68 -13.07 29.64
C VAL A 400 36.54 -12.77 28.64
N PRO A 401 36.44 -13.52 27.52
CA PRO A 401 35.32 -13.40 26.57
C PRO A 401 33.94 -13.60 27.24
N ASP A 402 32.86 -13.19 26.55
CA ASP A 402 31.52 -13.56 26.99
C ASP A 402 31.40 -15.10 27.07
N ASP A 403 30.85 -15.61 28.18
CA ASP A 403 30.60 -17.04 28.41
C ASP A 403 29.15 -17.21 28.87
N TYR A 404 28.27 -17.53 27.93
CA TYR A 404 26.82 -17.63 28.10
C TYR A 404 26.37 -18.94 28.77
N GLY A 405 27.15 -19.43 29.74
CA GLY A 405 26.77 -20.55 30.59
C GLY A 405 27.30 -21.93 30.14
N THR A 406 26.88 -22.97 30.87
CA THR A 406 27.35 -24.35 30.68
C THR A 406 26.25 -25.23 30.09
N TRP A 407 26.54 -25.91 28.99
CA TRP A 407 25.67 -26.94 28.42
C TRP A 407 25.88 -28.30 29.10
N LEU A 408 24.78 -28.91 29.57
CA LEU A 408 24.73 -30.25 30.14
C LEU A 408 24.08 -31.21 29.12
N PRO A 409 24.87 -31.96 28.34
CA PRO A 409 24.35 -32.78 27.24
C PRO A 409 23.62 -34.04 27.70
N ASP A 410 23.85 -34.49 28.93
CA ASP A 410 23.17 -35.67 29.46
C ASP A 410 21.70 -35.36 29.75
N ARG A 411 20.81 -36.19 29.18
CA ARG A 411 19.36 -36.07 29.37
C ARG A 411 19.00 -36.20 30.84
N LEU A 412 18.30 -35.22 31.39
CA LEU A 412 17.70 -35.32 32.72
C LEU A 412 16.54 -36.33 32.70
N ASP A 413 16.62 -37.34 33.55
CA ASP A 413 15.65 -38.43 33.64
C ASP A 413 15.27 -38.69 35.10
N LEU A 414 14.00 -38.44 35.43
CA LEU A 414 13.45 -38.62 36.78
C LEU A 414 12.65 -39.92 36.93
N GLY A 415 12.57 -40.73 35.87
CA GLY A 415 11.79 -41.96 35.85
C GLY A 415 10.28 -41.77 35.63
N THR A 416 9.56 -42.88 35.66
CA THR A 416 8.12 -42.93 35.33
C THR A 416 7.28 -42.22 36.39
N GLY A 417 6.35 -41.36 35.96
CA GLY A 417 5.41 -40.66 36.84
C GLY A 417 5.89 -39.30 37.34
N ALA A 418 7.10 -38.86 36.97
CA ALA A 418 7.54 -37.49 37.21
C ALA A 418 6.65 -36.47 36.49
N THR A 419 6.30 -35.38 37.18
CA THR A 419 5.53 -34.27 36.59
C THR A 419 6.44 -33.35 35.79
N PHE A 420 5.86 -32.55 34.89
CA PHE A 420 6.60 -31.51 34.16
C PHE A 420 7.33 -30.57 35.12
N GLU A 421 6.65 -30.13 36.18
CA GLU A 421 7.22 -29.28 37.22
C GLU A 421 8.39 -29.95 37.97
N ALA A 422 8.33 -31.27 38.19
CA ALA A 422 9.46 -32.00 38.80
C ALA A 422 10.70 -31.94 37.91
N TYR A 423 10.55 -32.04 36.59
CA TYR A 423 11.65 -31.87 35.64
C TYR A 423 12.20 -30.44 35.65
N LEU A 424 11.34 -29.42 35.66
CA LEU A 424 11.77 -28.02 35.74
C LEU A 424 12.57 -27.74 37.02
N ASN A 425 12.08 -28.20 38.17
CA ASN A 425 12.78 -28.04 39.45
C ASN A 425 14.10 -28.81 39.49
N ALA A 426 14.14 -30.02 38.93
CA ALA A 426 15.37 -30.77 38.82
C ALA A 426 16.39 -30.08 37.91
N ALA A 427 15.96 -29.50 36.79
CA ALA A 427 16.82 -28.69 35.92
C ALA A 427 17.36 -27.43 36.63
N ALA A 428 16.51 -26.71 37.39
CA ALA A 428 16.93 -25.54 38.18
C ALA A 428 17.90 -25.90 39.32
N SER A 429 17.84 -27.12 39.84
CA SER A 429 18.76 -27.59 40.88
C SER A 429 20.17 -27.94 40.37
N LEU A 430 20.36 -27.98 39.04
CA LEU A 430 21.67 -28.24 38.44
C LEU A 430 22.52 -26.96 38.54
N GLN A 431 23.56 -26.99 39.39
CA GLN A 431 24.56 -25.93 39.47
C GLN A 431 25.98 -26.47 39.43
N PRO A 432 26.62 -26.49 38.24
CA PRO A 432 28.03 -26.79 38.11
C PRO A 432 28.95 -25.57 38.31
N ASN A 433 28.46 -24.32 38.12
CA ASN A 433 29.27 -23.09 38.14
C ASN A 433 28.44 -21.82 38.50
N PRO A 434 29.02 -20.59 38.55
CA PRO A 434 28.30 -19.37 38.93
C PRO A 434 27.43 -18.75 37.81
N TYR A 435 27.47 -19.26 36.58
CA TYR A 435 26.77 -18.75 35.40
C TYR A 435 25.58 -19.65 35.04
N ALA A 436 24.84 -19.27 34.00
CA ALA A 436 23.66 -19.98 33.55
C ALA A 436 23.98 -21.44 33.23
N THR A 437 23.04 -22.33 33.56
CA THR A 437 23.14 -23.74 33.24
C THR A 437 22.05 -24.10 32.23
N ILE A 438 22.45 -24.73 31.15
CA ILE A 438 21.54 -25.14 30.08
C ILE A 438 21.46 -26.66 30.14
N SER A 439 20.25 -27.17 30.35
CA SER A 439 19.99 -28.61 30.49
C SER A 439 18.76 -29.00 29.68
N TRP A 440 18.48 -30.29 29.59
CA TRP A 440 17.32 -30.75 28.83
C TRP A 440 16.71 -32.05 29.35
N PHE A 441 15.42 -32.24 29.06
CA PHE A 441 14.66 -33.44 29.39
C PHE A 441 13.63 -33.78 28.31
N ARG A 442 12.95 -34.91 28.47
CA ARG A 442 11.77 -35.27 27.66
C ARG A 442 10.54 -35.40 28.52
N PHE A 443 9.42 -34.91 28.00
CA PHE A 443 8.12 -35.01 28.66
C PHE A 443 7.02 -35.03 27.59
N GLY A 444 6.00 -35.88 27.76
CA GLY A 444 4.83 -35.86 26.86
C GLY A 444 5.09 -36.20 25.39
N GLY A 445 6.27 -36.74 25.03
CA GLY A 445 6.65 -37.03 23.64
C GLY A 445 7.56 -35.98 22.98
N ASP A 446 7.80 -34.87 23.67
CA ASP A 446 8.59 -33.73 23.20
C ASP A 446 9.90 -33.58 24.00
N ALA A 447 10.84 -32.79 23.47
CA ALA A 447 12.06 -32.40 24.16
C ALA A 447 11.97 -30.95 24.67
N TYR A 448 12.55 -30.71 25.84
CA TYR A 448 12.53 -29.40 26.50
C TYR A 448 13.94 -29.02 26.91
N MET A 449 14.37 -27.83 26.53
CA MET A 449 15.59 -27.19 27.00
C MET A 449 15.23 -26.20 28.10
N VAL A 450 16.01 -26.18 29.18
CA VAL A 450 15.87 -25.24 30.29
C VAL A 450 17.14 -24.41 30.39
N VAL A 451 16.99 -23.09 30.35
CA VAL A 451 18.05 -22.12 30.64
C VAL A 451 17.83 -21.65 32.08
N ASN A 452 18.60 -22.20 33.01
CA ASN A 452 18.59 -21.77 34.39
C ASN A 452 19.50 -20.56 34.57
N ASN A 453 18.92 -19.38 34.80
CA ASN A 453 19.66 -18.16 35.11
C ASN A 453 19.72 -17.88 36.61
N SER A 454 18.93 -18.61 37.41
CA SER A 454 18.79 -18.37 38.83
C SER A 454 19.73 -19.25 39.68
N VAL A 455 19.88 -18.85 40.94
CA VAL A 455 20.53 -19.69 41.97
C VAL A 455 19.53 -20.44 42.85
N ALA A 456 18.25 -20.36 42.50
CA ALA A 456 17.19 -21.00 43.26
C ALA A 456 17.22 -22.52 43.01
N PRO A 457 16.90 -23.34 44.03
CA PRO A 457 16.84 -24.79 43.87
C PRO A 457 15.58 -25.27 43.11
N THR A 458 14.73 -24.35 42.68
CA THR A 458 13.45 -24.58 42.00
C THR A 458 13.32 -23.59 40.86
N PHE A 459 12.59 -23.96 39.82
CA PHE A 459 12.41 -23.13 38.63
C PHE A 459 11.76 -21.79 38.97
N VAL A 460 12.33 -20.69 38.48
CA VAL A 460 11.84 -19.33 38.69
C VAL A 460 11.38 -18.76 37.35
N PRO A 461 10.06 -18.72 37.06
CA PRO A 461 9.55 -18.28 35.75
C PRO A 461 10.09 -16.93 35.26
N ALA A 462 10.25 -15.97 36.16
CA ALA A 462 10.75 -14.63 35.83
C ALA A 462 12.25 -14.56 35.47
N SER A 463 12.99 -15.66 35.66
CA SER A 463 14.45 -15.71 35.50
C SER A 463 14.88 -16.84 34.57
N ASP A 464 14.27 -18.00 34.72
CA ASP A 464 14.63 -19.23 34.01
C ASP A 464 13.74 -19.38 32.77
N GLU A 465 14.31 -19.90 31.69
CA GLU A 465 13.62 -20.01 30.39
C GLU A 465 13.38 -21.46 30.00
N ILE A 466 12.28 -21.72 29.29
CA ILE A 466 11.95 -23.02 28.71
C ILE A 466 11.83 -22.87 27.19
N ILE A 467 12.43 -23.79 26.45
CA ILE A 467 12.27 -23.91 25.00
C ILE A 467 11.80 -25.33 24.70
N LYS A 468 10.68 -25.45 24.00
CA LYS A 468 10.10 -26.73 23.58
C LYS A 468 10.54 -27.04 22.14
N PHE A 469 10.89 -28.30 21.91
CA PHE A 469 11.12 -28.89 20.59
C PHE A 469 10.08 -30.00 20.37
N THR A 470 9.31 -29.90 19.29
CA THR A 470 8.30 -30.92 18.97
C THR A 470 8.96 -32.22 18.58
N GLY A 471 8.45 -33.32 19.13
CA GLY A 471 8.89 -34.68 18.84
C GLY A 471 10.15 -35.13 19.60
N MET A 472 10.63 -36.31 19.23
CA MET A 472 11.67 -37.03 19.95
C MET A 472 13.09 -36.64 19.52
N ILE A 473 13.39 -35.34 19.47
CA ILE A 473 14.74 -34.84 19.19
C ILE A 473 15.67 -35.19 20.37
N ASP A 474 16.91 -35.59 20.08
CA ASP A 474 17.96 -35.84 21.07
C ASP A 474 18.88 -34.62 21.15
N LEU A 475 18.56 -33.69 22.06
CA LEU A 475 19.30 -32.42 22.19
C LEU A 475 20.72 -32.63 22.69
N GLY A 476 21.02 -33.76 23.36
CA GLY A 476 22.36 -34.09 23.84
C GLY A 476 23.41 -34.21 22.74
N GLN A 477 22.98 -34.34 21.48
CA GLN A 477 23.89 -34.39 20.34
C GLN A 477 24.16 -33.03 19.69
N LEU A 478 23.57 -31.95 20.18
CA LEU A 478 23.82 -30.59 19.69
C LEU A 478 25.16 -30.07 20.19
N SER A 479 25.78 -29.19 19.42
CA SER A 479 27.01 -28.50 19.83
C SER A 479 26.70 -27.09 20.32
N PHE A 480 27.11 -26.76 21.55
CA PHE A 480 26.91 -25.43 22.13
C PHE A 480 28.15 -24.55 21.95
N ASN A 481 27.97 -23.36 21.36
CA ASN A 481 28.98 -22.31 21.35
C ASN A 481 28.66 -21.28 22.43
N SER A 482 29.40 -21.32 23.54
CA SER A 482 29.14 -20.46 24.69
C SER A 482 29.50 -18.99 24.48
N GLN A 483 30.25 -18.63 23.42
CA GLN A 483 30.49 -17.22 23.07
C GLN A 483 29.35 -16.60 22.25
N MET A 484 28.64 -17.44 21.50
CA MET A 484 27.49 -17.01 20.67
C MET A 484 26.14 -17.27 21.35
N ALA A 485 26.11 -18.07 22.41
CA ALA A 485 24.91 -18.63 23.00
C ALA A 485 24.03 -19.33 21.94
N ALA A 486 24.65 -20.21 21.15
CA ALA A 486 24.02 -20.84 20.00
C ALA A 486 24.25 -22.36 19.97
N PHE A 487 23.25 -23.10 19.51
CA PHE A 487 23.29 -24.54 19.25
C PHE A 487 23.19 -24.85 17.76
N PHE A 488 23.95 -25.87 17.34
CA PHE A 488 24.06 -26.35 15.95
C PHE A 488 23.83 -27.86 15.84
#